data_AF-A0A6A6SQ12-F1
#
_entry.id   AF-A0A6A6SQ12-F1
#
_cell.length_a   1.000
_cell.length_b   1.000
_cell.length_c   1.000
_cell.angle_alpha   90.00
_cell.angle_beta   90.00
_cell.angle_gamma   90.00
#
_symmetry.space_group_name_H-M   'P 1'
#
loop_
_entity.id
_entity.type
_entity.pdbx_description
1 polymer ?
#
loop_
_entity_poly.entity_id
_entity_poly.type
_entity_poly.pdbx_seq_one_letter_code
_entity_poly.pdbx_strand_id
1 'polypeptide(L)'
;MSHRYGYLMQAMLALAGSHLSLYVDDVKNNKALLHRQEAIKGLERSFTHWPPKAEEAHVMLATSYILAFQSGYLADGFLDHILNIRGCALISNMILKMDLRGTFSMDQQIHDMVLKVRLDKVPSLDQPLTQDALRSLASFSHLLRDPDARDIERALFAQLVVALRALLIRTPCHTPSDSPSDNPPIQVDPNDFWSKSTEGFSQSVLPLLPNSLAASFEDVDALSASAVDITAVPDDHEPRPLLSFKALTSGLLILATWPQDEVLPLFSTDNKLGCVIMAHFCAVRFVVAPLSAPDTVMRTPIKGMVEWCEKILDSVKDDEDIKWTRYVQWPARVLRAIRCGIELKRSLSFGDLYEILTLDPGAILEGRLSTMSVTS
;
A
#
# COMPACT_ATOMS: atom_id res chain seq x y z
N MET A 1 -20.26 -20.97 -9.48
CA MET A 1 -18.85 -21.01 -9.93
C MET A 1 -18.04 -22.06 -9.17
N SER A 2 -17.99 -22.02 -7.82
CA SER A 2 -17.17 -22.93 -7.00
C SER A 2 -17.47 -24.44 -7.16
N HIS A 3 -18.71 -24.84 -7.44
CA HIS A 3 -19.04 -26.25 -7.72
C HIS A 3 -18.47 -26.81 -9.04
N ARG A 4 -18.13 -25.93 -10.01
CA ARG A 4 -17.57 -26.32 -11.32
C ARG A 4 -16.04 -26.22 -11.35
N TYR A 5 -15.46 -25.35 -10.55
CA TYR A 5 -14.01 -25.13 -10.47
C TYR A 5 -13.53 -25.43 -9.06
N GLY A 6 -13.06 -26.67 -8.85
CA GLY A 6 -12.66 -27.16 -7.53
C GLY A 6 -11.60 -26.28 -6.86
N TYR A 7 -10.65 -25.72 -7.62
CA TYR A 7 -9.59 -24.88 -7.07
C TYR A 7 -10.10 -23.56 -6.49
N LEU A 8 -11.17 -22.97 -7.04
CA LEU A 8 -11.82 -21.80 -6.46
C LEU A 8 -12.45 -22.15 -5.10
N MET A 9 -13.12 -23.30 -5.01
CA MET A 9 -13.66 -23.79 -3.73
C MET A 9 -12.55 -24.00 -2.70
N GLN A 10 -11.44 -24.61 -3.11
CA GLN A 10 -10.26 -24.81 -2.25
C GLN A 10 -9.72 -23.46 -1.74
N ALA A 11 -9.59 -22.45 -2.60
CA ALA A 11 -9.14 -21.12 -2.18
C ALA A 11 -10.09 -20.47 -1.16
N MET A 12 -11.42 -20.58 -1.38
CA MET A 12 -12.42 -20.06 -0.44
C MET A 12 -12.33 -20.75 0.94
N LEU A 13 -12.16 -22.08 0.97
CA LEU A 13 -11.98 -22.83 2.21
C LEU A 13 -10.66 -22.49 2.92
N ALA A 14 -9.59 -22.26 2.15
CA ALA A 14 -8.30 -21.85 2.65
C ALA A 14 -8.38 -20.48 3.36
N LEU A 15 -9.03 -19.49 2.72
CA LEU A 15 -9.29 -18.17 3.30
C LEU A 15 -10.17 -18.27 4.55
N ALA A 16 -11.30 -18.97 4.47
CA ALA A 16 -12.22 -19.12 5.59
C ALA A 16 -11.56 -19.80 6.80
N GLY A 17 -10.78 -20.85 6.56
CA GLY A 17 -10.02 -21.55 7.61
C GLY A 17 -8.98 -20.66 8.27
N SER A 18 -8.27 -19.84 7.49
CA SER A 18 -7.26 -18.89 8.00
C SER A 18 -7.89 -17.74 8.78
N HIS A 19 -9.09 -17.30 8.40
CA HIS A 19 -9.85 -16.30 9.16
C HIS A 19 -10.36 -16.88 10.48
N LEU A 20 -10.87 -18.12 10.47
CA LEU A 20 -11.38 -18.79 11.68
C LEU A 20 -10.30 -19.02 12.74
N SER A 21 -9.05 -19.31 12.33
CA SER A 21 -7.92 -19.52 13.26
C SER A 21 -7.51 -18.29 14.08
N LEU A 22 -8.05 -17.11 13.74
CA LEU A 22 -7.88 -15.91 14.56
C LEU A 22 -8.74 -15.93 15.82
N TYR A 23 -9.87 -16.64 15.78
CA TYR A 23 -10.87 -16.67 16.85
C TYR A 23 -10.89 -18.00 17.60
N VAL A 24 -10.33 -19.05 17.00
CA VAL A 24 -10.25 -20.39 17.59
C VAL A 24 -8.80 -20.80 17.65
N ASP A 25 -8.34 -21.23 18.82
CA ASP A 25 -7.01 -21.85 18.99
C ASP A 25 -7.04 -23.24 18.34
N ASP A 26 -6.88 -23.28 17.01
CA ASP A 26 -6.96 -24.53 16.25
C ASP A 26 -5.57 -25.02 15.82
N VAL A 27 -5.26 -26.27 16.20
CA VAL A 27 -4.13 -27.06 15.67
C VAL A 27 -4.32 -27.36 14.15
N LYS A 28 -5.50 -27.10 13.57
CA LYS A 28 -5.83 -27.29 12.15
C LYS A 28 -5.40 -26.18 11.19
N ASN A 29 -4.47 -25.28 11.55
CA ASN A 29 -3.83 -24.40 10.56
C ASN A 29 -3.32 -25.19 9.33
N ASN A 30 -2.90 -26.44 9.55
CA ASN A 30 -2.54 -27.39 8.48
C ASN A 30 -3.65 -27.59 7.43
N LYS A 31 -4.94 -27.59 7.79
CA LYS A 31 -6.02 -27.80 6.80
C LYS A 31 -6.21 -26.59 5.89
N ALA A 32 -6.12 -25.37 6.42
CA ALA A 32 -6.21 -24.16 5.61
C ALA A 32 -5.05 -24.09 4.60
N LEU A 33 -3.84 -24.50 5.02
CA LEU A 33 -2.68 -24.59 4.14
C LEU A 33 -2.81 -25.72 3.10
N LEU A 34 -3.39 -26.87 3.46
CA LEU A 34 -3.68 -27.94 2.49
C LEU A 34 -4.67 -27.47 1.40
N HIS A 35 -5.75 -26.80 1.80
CA HIS A 35 -6.69 -26.19 0.85
C HIS A 35 -6.00 -25.15 -0.04
N ARG A 36 -5.11 -24.31 0.52
CA ARG A 36 -4.29 -23.36 -0.26
C ARG A 36 -3.43 -24.08 -1.31
N GLN A 37 -2.73 -25.12 -0.92
CA GLN A 37 -1.86 -25.89 -1.82
C GLN A 37 -2.65 -26.50 -2.98
N GLU A 38 -3.81 -27.09 -2.71
CA GLU A 38 -4.66 -27.67 -3.75
C GLU A 38 -5.27 -26.60 -4.66
N ALA A 39 -5.58 -25.41 -4.13
CA ALA A 39 -6.00 -24.27 -4.94
C ALA A 39 -4.89 -23.81 -5.90
N ILE A 40 -3.65 -23.68 -5.43
CA ILE A 40 -2.49 -23.29 -6.24
C ILE A 40 -2.25 -24.32 -7.36
N LYS A 41 -2.17 -25.62 -7.03
CA LYS A 41 -2.00 -26.69 -8.03
C LYS A 41 -3.09 -26.66 -9.10
N GLY A 42 -4.34 -26.43 -8.69
CA GLY A 42 -5.46 -26.34 -9.63
C GLY A 42 -5.39 -25.09 -10.51
N LEU A 43 -5.01 -23.95 -9.94
CA LEU A 43 -4.81 -22.70 -10.68
C LEU A 43 -3.66 -22.82 -11.69
N GLU A 44 -2.53 -23.40 -11.30
CA GLU A 44 -1.40 -23.69 -12.20
C GLU A 44 -1.81 -24.59 -13.37
N ARG A 45 -2.62 -25.63 -13.12
CA ARG A 45 -3.18 -26.46 -14.19
C ARG A 45 -4.11 -25.69 -15.12
N SER A 46 -4.85 -24.69 -14.63
CA SER A 46 -5.62 -23.80 -15.52
C SER A 46 -4.70 -22.94 -16.39
N PHE A 47 -3.55 -22.48 -15.86
CA PHE A 47 -2.56 -21.76 -16.66
C PHE A 47 -1.92 -22.58 -17.79
N THR A 48 -1.87 -23.92 -17.68
CA THR A 48 -1.37 -24.76 -18.79
C THR A 48 -2.32 -24.80 -19.99
N HIS A 49 -3.59 -24.38 -19.83
CA HIS A 49 -4.62 -24.39 -20.87
C HIS A 49 -4.89 -22.97 -21.41
N TRP A 50 -3.84 -22.30 -21.86
CA TRP A 50 -3.92 -20.91 -22.31
C TRP A 50 -4.27 -20.77 -23.81
N PRO A 51 -5.17 -19.83 -24.21
CA PRO A 51 -5.93 -18.92 -23.36
C PRO A 51 -7.21 -19.56 -22.77
N PRO A 52 -7.57 -19.30 -21.50
CA PRO A 52 -8.83 -19.72 -20.90
C PRO A 52 -10.06 -19.12 -21.60
N LYS A 53 -11.20 -19.78 -21.40
CA LYS A 53 -12.53 -19.23 -21.71
C LYS A 53 -12.86 -18.07 -20.78
N ALA A 54 -13.78 -17.18 -21.17
CA ALA A 54 -14.19 -16.03 -20.35
C ALA A 54 -14.56 -16.41 -18.91
N GLU A 55 -15.44 -17.40 -18.70
CA GLU A 55 -15.80 -17.86 -17.36
C GLU A 55 -14.57 -18.32 -16.55
N GLU A 56 -13.68 -19.12 -17.16
CA GLU A 56 -12.48 -19.62 -16.49
C GLU A 56 -11.50 -18.50 -16.15
N ALA A 57 -11.31 -17.50 -17.03
CA ALA A 57 -10.46 -16.35 -16.75
C ALA A 57 -10.94 -15.56 -15.50
N HIS A 58 -12.26 -15.35 -15.37
CA HIS A 58 -12.85 -14.71 -14.19
C HIS A 58 -12.71 -15.58 -12.93
N VAL A 59 -12.81 -16.90 -13.04
CA VAL A 59 -12.58 -17.84 -11.93
C VAL A 59 -11.11 -17.84 -11.49
N MET A 60 -10.18 -17.83 -12.43
CA MET A 60 -8.74 -17.71 -12.16
C MET A 60 -8.47 -16.38 -11.43
N LEU A 61 -9.05 -15.27 -11.90
CA LEU A 61 -8.91 -13.96 -11.26
C LEU A 61 -9.46 -13.97 -9.82
N ALA A 62 -10.65 -14.53 -9.61
CA ALA A 62 -11.23 -14.67 -8.27
C ALA A 62 -10.33 -15.50 -7.34
N THR A 63 -9.80 -16.61 -7.85
CA THR A 63 -8.92 -17.51 -7.08
C THR A 63 -7.64 -16.78 -6.68
N SER A 64 -6.99 -16.06 -7.61
CA SER A 64 -5.78 -15.28 -7.34
C SER A 64 -6.03 -14.20 -6.27
N TYR A 65 -7.16 -13.48 -6.32
CA TYR A 65 -7.51 -12.50 -5.28
C TYR A 65 -7.71 -13.18 -3.92
N ILE A 66 -8.44 -14.29 -3.87
CA ILE A 66 -8.67 -15.03 -2.61
C ILE A 66 -7.34 -15.51 -2.00
N LEU A 67 -6.41 -16.02 -2.82
CA LEU A 67 -5.08 -16.43 -2.38
C LEU A 67 -4.23 -15.23 -1.90
N ALA A 68 -4.33 -14.08 -2.58
CA ALA A 68 -3.69 -12.84 -2.15
C ALA A 68 -4.23 -12.38 -0.79
N PHE A 69 -5.55 -12.39 -0.58
CA PHE A 69 -6.17 -12.05 0.71
C PHE A 69 -5.82 -13.06 1.80
N GLN A 70 -5.82 -14.37 1.49
CA GLN A 70 -5.43 -15.40 2.44
C GLN A 70 -3.97 -15.23 2.89
N SER A 71 -3.10 -14.78 1.99
CA SER A 71 -1.70 -14.55 2.33
C SER A 71 -1.60 -13.65 3.56
N GLY A 72 -2.50 -12.65 3.69
CA GLY A 72 -2.74 -11.76 4.85
C GLY A 72 -2.80 -12.39 6.24
N TYR A 73 -3.08 -13.69 6.32
CA TYR A 73 -3.22 -14.45 7.55
C TYR A 73 -1.99 -15.32 7.87
N LEU A 74 -1.01 -15.38 6.97
CA LEU A 74 0.20 -16.20 7.10
C LEU A 74 1.36 -15.30 7.54
N ALA A 75 2.17 -15.73 8.51
CA ALA A 75 3.27 -14.89 9.04
C ALA A 75 4.39 -14.63 8.01
N ASP A 76 4.53 -15.48 7.00
CA ASP A 76 5.54 -15.43 5.92
C ASP A 76 4.91 -15.19 4.53
N GLY A 77 3.63 -14.78 4.49
CA GLY A 77 2.86 -14.66 3.27
C GLY A 77 3.15 -13.43 2.41
N PHE A 78 4.18 -12.61 2.68
CA PHE A 78 4.32 -11.33 1.98
C PHE A 78 4.70 -11.49 0.50
N LEU A 79 5.73 -12.29 0.20
CA LEU A 79 6.10 -12.56 -1.18
C LEU A 79 4.96 -13.26 -1.93
N ASP A 80 4.34 -14.24 -1.29
CA ASP A 80 3.14 -14.93 -1.77
C ASP A 80 2.00 -13.95 -2.10
N HIS A 81 1.75 -12.96 -1.25
CA HIS A 81 0.76 -11.92 -1.49
C HIS A 81 1.08 -11.17 -2.78
N ILE A 82 2.33 -10.73 -2.95
CA ILE A 82 2.76 -9.98 -4.12
C ILE A 82 2.68 -10.84 -5.39
N LEU A 83 3.14 -12.09 -5.35
CA LEU A 83 3.04 -13.02 -6.49
C LEU A 83 1.58 -13.26 -6.90
N ASN A 84 0.67 -13.42 -5.94
CA ASN A 84 -0.76 -13.57 -6.24
C ASN A 84 -1.35 -12.29 -6.85
N ILE A 85 -0.97 -11.10 -6.38
CA ILE A 85 -1.40 -9.82 -6.97
C ILE A 85 -0.83 -9.65 -8.40
N ARG A 86 0.41 -10.08 -8.67
CA ARG A 86 0.96 -10.13 -10.03
C ARG A 86 0.13 -11.05 -10.94
N GLY A 87 -0.30 -12.20 -10.42
CA GLY A 87 -1.24 -13.10 -11.09
C GLY A 87 -2.58 -12.41 -11.41
N CYS A 88 -3.13 -11.63 -10.46
CA CYS A 88 -4.33 -10.82 -10.70
C CYS A 88 -4.12 -9.80 -11.84
N ALA A 89 -2.97 -9.14 -11.87
CA ALA A 89 -2.63 -8.15 -12.91
C ALA A 89 -2.57 -8.80 -14.29
N LEU A 90 -1.87 -9.94 -14.40
CA LEU A 90 -1.75 -10.70 -15.63
C LEU A 90 -3.12 -11.12 -16.19
N ILE A 91 -3.95 -11.73 -15.35
CA ILE A 91 -5.28 -12.22 -15.75
C ILE A 91 -6.21 -11.04 -16.09
N SER A 92 -6.15 -9.95 -15.33
CA SER A 92 -6.99 -8.77 -15.59
C SER A 92 -6.67 -8.11 -16.93
N ASN A 93 -5.38 -7.93 -17.23
CA ASN A 93 -4.93 -7.43 -18.53
C ASN A 93 -5.44 -8.30 -19.68
N MET A 94 -5.38 -9.62 -19.47
CA MET A 94 -5.83 -10.58 -20.45
C MET A 94 -7.35 -10.45 -20.70
N ILE A 95 -8.14 -10.43 -19.63
CA ILE A 95 -9.60 -10.25 -19.71
C ILE A 95 -9.96 -9.00 -20.50
N LEU A 96 -9.25 -7.89 -20.27
CA LEU A 96 -9.49 -6.62 -20.95
C LEU A 96 -9.05 -6.66 -22.41
N LYS A 97 -7.83 -7.14 -22.70
CA LYS A 97 -7.29 -7.20 -24.08
C LYS A 97 -8.10 -8.14 -24.99
N MET A 98 -8.73 -9.17 -24.42
CA MET A 98 -9.52 -10.15 -25.14
C MET A 98 -11.04 -9.92 -25.07
N ASP A 99 -11.50 -8.81 -24.46
CA ASP A 99 -12.92 -8.51 -24.19
C ASP A 99 -13.70 -9.68 -23.57
N LEU A 100 -13.10 -10.37 -22.60
CA LEU A 100 -13.71 -11.51 -21.92
C LEU A 100 -14.72 -11.02 -20.88
N ARG A 101 -15.92 -10.66 -21.33
CA ARG A 101 -16.99 -10.17 -20.45
C ARG A 101 -17.41 -11.22 -19.41
N GLY A 102 -17.65 -10.78 -18.18
CA GLY A 102 -18.02 -11.66 -17.07
C GLY A 102 -18.24 -10.93 -15.75
N THR A 103 -18.11 -11.67 -14.64
CA THR A 103 -18.43 -11.21 -13.28
C THR A 103 -17.62 -10.00 -12.81
N PHE A 104 -16.36 -9.88 -13.24
CA PHE A 104 -15.48 -8.76 -12.91
C PHE A 104 -15.43 -7.68 -14.00
N SER A 105 -16.35 -7.69 -14.96
CA SER A 105 -16.47 -6.59 -15.93
C SER A 105 -17.05 -5.37 -15.21
N MET A 106 -16.17 -4.47 -14.79
CA MET A 106 -16.52 -3.23 -14.10
C MET A 106 -16.64 -2.07 -15.08
N ASP A 107 -17.63 -1.20 -14.86
CA ASP A 107 -17.68 0.11 -15.51
C ASP A 107 -16.72 1.06 -14.77
N GLN A 108 -15.65 1.47 -15.47
CA GLN A 108 -14.61 2.33 -14.92
C GLN A 108 -15.17 3.69 -14.47
N GLN A 109 -16.16 4.25 -15.18
CA GLN A 109 -16.72 5.56 -14.85
C GLN A 109 -17.50 5.52 -13.54
N ILE A 110 -18.26 4.45 -13.32
CA ILE A 110 -18.99 4.23 -12.07
C ILE A 110 -18.00 4.01 -10.91
N HIS A 111 -16.93 3.25 -11.14
CA HIS A 111 -15.89 3.03 -10.13
C HIS A 111 -15.20 4.34 -9.72
N ASP A 112 -14.77 5.14 -10.70
CA ASP A 112 -14.10 6.42 -10.45
C ASP A 112 -15.01 7.41 -9.72
N MET A 113 -16.31 7.44 -10.08
CA MET A 113 -17.30 8.28 -9.40
C MET A 113 -17.48 7.87 -7.93
N VAL A 114 -17.68 6.58 -7.65
CA VAL A 114 -17.84 6.06 -6.28
C VAL A 114 -16.59 6.32 -5.46
N LEU A 115 -15.40 6.11 -6.05
CA LEU A 115 -14.13 6.37 -5.40
C LEU A 115 -14.00 7.86 -5.03
N LYS A 116 -14.29 8.78 -5.97
CA LYS A 116 -14.21 10.23 -5.73
C LYS A 116 -15.11 10.66 -4.57
N VAL A 117 -16.38 10.26 -4.58
CA VAL A 117 -17.35 10.61 -3.52
C VAL A 117 -16.91 10.11 -2.14
N ARG A 118 -16.25 8.95 -2.06
CA ARG A 118 -15.72 8.43 -0.80
C ARG A 118 -14.48 9.21 -0.35
N LEU A 119 -13.60 9.55 -1.28
CA LEU A 119 -12.36 10.25 -0.98
C LEU A 119 -12.57 11.71 -0.57
N ASP A 120 -13.70 12.32 -0.96
CA ASP A 120 -14.11 13.65 -0.47
C ASP A 120 -14.42 13.68 1.04
N LYS A 121 -14.65 12.52 1.66
CA LYS A 121 -14.99 12.40 3.10
C LYS A 121 -13.86 11.83 3.96
N VAL A 122 -12.64 11.80 3.41
CA VAL A 122 -11.48 11.24 4.11
C VAL A 122 -11.12 12.15 5.29
N PRO A 123 -11.00 11.61 6.52
CA PRO A 123 -10.58 12.40 7.66
C PRO A 123 -9.13 12.88 7.49
N SER A 124 -8.81 14.01 8.10
CA SER A 124 -7.44 14.52 8.15
C SER A 124 -6.52 13.56 8.90
N LEU A 125 -5.37 13.25 8.30
CA LEU A 125 -4.31 12.53 8.98
C LEU A 125 -3.54 13.46 9.94
N ASP A 126 -3.04 12.89 11.04
CA ASP A 126 -2.19 13.59 11.98
C ASP A 126 -0.97 14.23 11.29
N GLN A 127 -0.84 15.56 11.43
CA GLN A 127 0.18 16.32 10.71
C GLN A 127 1.59 16.03 11.24
N PRO A 128 1.84 15.97 12.57
CA PRO A 128 3.12 15.50 13.10
C PRO A 128 3.50 14.11 12.58
N LEU A 129 2.58 13.15 12.52
CA LEU A 129 2.85 11.80 12.01
C LEU A 129 3.24 11.81 10.54
N THR A 130 2.53 12.60 9.74
CA THR A 130 2.79 12.76 8.29
C THR A 130 4.15 13.43 8.05
N GLN A 131 4.47 14.48 8.79
CA GLN A 131 5.74 15.18 8.70
C GLN A 131 6.92 14.33 9.17
N ASP A 132 6.75 13.56 10.26
CA ASP A 132 7.73 12.58 10.73
C ASP A 132 8.05 11.53 9.66
N ALA A 133 7.01 11.03 8.98
CA ALA A 133 7.15 10.07 7.89
C ALA A 133 7.96 10.66 6.72
N LEU A 134 7.63 11.90 6.31
CA LEU A 134 8.33 12.60 5.25
C LEU A 134 9.78 12.92 5.62
N ARG A 135 10.06 13.31 6.87
CA ARG A 135 11.44 13.48 7.37
C ARG A 135 12.22 12.16 7.35
N SER A 136 11.57 11.05 7.71
CA SER A 136 12.18 9.72 7.62
C SER A 136 12.53 9.36 6.18
N LEU A 137 11.62 9.58 5.22
CA LEU A 137 11.88 9.38 3.78
C LEU A 137 13.00 10.30 3.28
N ALA A 138 12.98 11.58 3.64
CA ALA A 138 14.01 12.55 3.27
C ALA A 138 15.41 12.13 3.74
N SER A 139 15.50 11.50 4.91
CA SER A 139 16.79 11.16 5.52
C SER A 139 17.64 10.20 4.68
N PHE A 140 17.04 9.38 3.81
CA PHE A 140 17.76 8.43 2.96
C PHE A 140 17.64 8.71 1.45
N SER A 141 17.03 9.83 1.05
CA SER A 141 16.84 10.16 -0.38
C SER A 141 18.15 10.23 -1.17
N HIS A 142 19.25 10.65 -0.52
CA HIS A 142 20.57 10.70 -1.13
C HIS A 142 21.09 9.33 -1.58
N LEU A 143 20.68 8.23 -0.94
CA LEU A 143 21.08 6.87 -1.33
C LEU A 143 20.42 6.44 -2.65
N LEU A 144 19.27 7.04 -3.01
CA LEU A 144 18.58 6.75 -4.27
C LEU A 144 19.22 7.46 -5.48
N ARG A 145 20.09 8.45 -5.23
CA ARG A 145 20.89 9.12 -6.27
C ARG A 145 22.12 8.32 -6.66
N ASP A 146 22.48 7.30 -5.88
CA ASP A 146 23.55 6.39 -6.21
C ASP A 146 23.22 5.64 -7.52
N PRO A 147 24.15 5.51 -8.47
CA PRO A 147 23.97 4.71 -9.68
C PRO A 147 23.54 3.27 -9.41
N ASP A 148 23.96 2.68 -8.28
CA ASP A 148 23.65 1.30 -7.92
C ASP A 148 22.21 1.12 -7.39
N ALA A 149 21.52 2.21 -7.05
CA ALA A 149 20.11 2.15 -6.67
C ALA A 149 19.25 1.72 -7.86
N ARG A 150 18.25 0.89 -7.61
CA ARG A 150 17.38 0.33 -8.64
C ARG A 150 16.25 1.28 -9.00
N ASP A 151 15.78 1.22 -10.25
CA ASP A 151 14.67 2.07 -10.69
C ASP A 151 13.38 1.79 -9.93
N ILE A 152 13.16 0.54 -9.51
CA ILE A 152 11.98 0.16 -8.74
C ILE A 152 11.98 0.79 -7.34
N GLU A 153 13.17 0.97 -6.76
CA GLU A 153 13.36 1.61 -5.46
C GLU A 153 13.04 3.09 -5.55
N ARG A 154 13.54 3.75 -6.60
CA ARG A 154 13.23 5.16 -6.92
C ARG A 154 11.73 5.36 -7.15
N ALA A 155 11.10 4.48 -7.94
CA ALA A 155 9.68 4.55 -8.24
C ALA A 155 8.80 4.38 -6.99
N LEU A 156 9.11 3.38 -6.14
CA LEU A 156 8.40 3.17 -4.87
C LEU A 156 8.58 4.37 -3.93
N PHE A 157 9.80 4.88 -3.79
CA PHE A 157 10.06 6.06 -2.98
C PHE A 157 9.22 7.25 -3.41
N ALA A 158 9.16 7.54 -4.72
CA ALA A 158 8.37 8.63 -5.26
C ALA A 158 6.88 8.50 -4.90
N GLN A 159 6.32 7.29 -5.03
CA GLN A 159 4.92 7.05 -4.66
C GLN A 159 4.67 7.27 -3.16
N LEU A 160 5.59 6.86 -2.28
CA LEU A 160 5.44 7.05 -0.84
C LEU A 160 5.47 8.53 -0.45
N VAL A 161 6.38 9.30 -1.04
CA VAL A 161 6.48 10.74 -0.80
C VAL A 161 5.20 11.45 -1.25
N VAL A 162 4.69 11.16 -2.45
CA VAL A 162 3.45 11.77 -2.94
C VAL A 162 2.22 11.33 -2.15
N ALA A 163 2.16 10.07 -1.73
CA ALA A 163 1.07 9.56 -0.90
C ALA A 163 0.91 10.37 0.41
N LEU A 164 2.02 10.71 1.05
CA LEU A 164 2.04 11.49 2.28
C LEU A 164 1.88 12.99 2.04
N ARG A 165 2.63 13.57 1.09
CA ARG A 165 2.58 15.02 0.80
C ARG A 165 1.19 15.48 0.41
N ALA A 166 0.45 14.67 -0.34
CA ALA A 166 -0.92 14.97 -0.74
C ALA A 166 -1.91 15.07 0.43
N LEU A 167 -1.54 14.67 1.65
CA LEU A 167 -2.38 14.75 2.85
C LEU A 167 -1.95 15.86 3.82
N LEU A 168 -0.94 16.67 3.47
CA LEU A 168 -0.53 17.77 4.31
C LEU A 168 -1.60 18.86 4.34
N ILE A 169 -1.81 19.43 5.52
CA ILE A 169 -2.76 20.51 5.77
C ILE A 169 -1.99 21.74 6.19
N ARG A 170 -2.44 22.90 5.72
CA ARG A 170 -1.92 24.19 6.19
C ARG A 170 -2.15 24.33 7.70
N THR A 171 -1.08 24.53 8.46
CA THR A 171 -1.21 25.05 9.83
C THR A 171 -1.29 26.58 9.72
N PRO A 172 -2.40 27.23 10.13
CA PRO A 172 -2.45 28.69 10.12
C PRO A 172 -1.37 29.23 11.07
N CYS A 173 -0.43 30.01 10.52
CA CYS A 173 0.50 30.77 11.33
C CYS A 173 -0.29 31.83 12.09
N HIS A 174 -0.40 31.72 13.41
CA HIS A 174 -0.87 32.82 14.24
C HIS A 174 0.22 33.90 14.31
N THR A 175 0.23 34.80 13.34
CA THR A 175 0.87 36.12 13.49
C THR A 175 -0.17 37.12 13.98
N PRO A 176 0.02 37.82 15.11
CA PRO A 176 -0.83 38.94 15.46
C PRO A 176 -0.50 40.14 14.57
N SER A 177 -1.56 40.74 14.00
CA SER A 177 -1.67 42.14 13.52
C SER A 177 -1.03 42.51 12.17
N ASP A 178 -1.95 42.81 11.24
CA ASP A 178 -2.08 44.02 10.40
C ASP A 178 -0.90 44.52 9.56
N SER A 179 -1.05 44.42 8.23
CA SER A 179 -1.11 45.58 7.31
C SER A 179 -1.50 45.11 5.89
N PRO A 180 -2.30 45.87 5.13
CA PRO A 180 -2.72 45.50 3.79
C PRO A 180 -1.63 45.88 2.78
N SER A 181 -1.10 44.90 2.03
CA SER A 181 -0.27 45.18 0.85
C SER A 181 -0.99 44.71 -0.40
N ASP A 182 -1.40 45.69 -1.22
CA ASP A 182 -1.83 45.52 -2.59
C ASP A 182 -0.74 44.84 -3.43
N ASN A 183 -1.06 43.70 -4.04
CA ASN A 183 -0.38 43.21 -5.23
C ASN A 183 -1.40 42.52 -6.15
N PRO A 184 -1.31 42.71 -7.48
CA PRO A 184 -2.28 42.19 -8.43
C PRO A 184 -2.08 40.69 -8.69
N PRO A 185 -3.13 39.95 -9.11
CA PRO A 185 -3.07 38.50 -9.23
C PRO A 185 -2.28 38.08 -10.48
N ILE A 186 -1.21 37.31 -10.26
CA ILE A 186 -0.62 36.48 -11.31
C ILE A 186 -1.50 35.23 -11.40
N GLN A 187 -2.23 35.08 -12.50
CA GLN A 187 -2.87 33.81 -12.85
C GLN A 187 -1.78 32.81 -13.22
N VAL A 188 -1.53 31.86 -12.33
CA VAL A 188 -0.83 30.61 -12.64
C VAL A 188 -1.88 29.50 -12.66
N ASP A 189 -1.95 28.80 -13.78
CA ASP A 189 -2.92 27.72 -14.01
C ASP A 189 -2.59 26.51 -13.11
N PRO A 190 -3.47 26.04 -12.20
CA PRO A 190 -3.12 25.06 -11.15
C PRO A 190 -2.90 23.62 -11.63
N ASN A 191 -3.02 23.35 -12.93
CA ASN A 191 -3.06 21.98 -13.47
C ASN A 191 -1.74 21.48 -14.09
N ASP A 192 -0.68 22.28 -14.15
CA ASP A 192 0.45 21.99 -15.05
C ASP A 192 1.74 21.44 -14.41
N PHE A 193 1.78 21.23 -13.09
CA PHE A 193 3.04 20.87 -12.42
C PHE A 193 3.27 19.37 -12.14
N TRP A 194 2.26 18.51 -12.29
CA TRP A 194 2.35 17.07 -11.92
C TRP A 194 1.88 16.10 -13.02
N SER A 195 1.80 16.57 -14.26
CA SER A 195 1.25 15.82 -15.40
C SER A 195 2.27 15.60 -16.51
N LYS A 196 3.52 15.26 -16.17
CA LYS A 196 4.44 14.62 -17.12
C LYS A 196 4.40 13.12 -16.90
N SER A 197 3.54 12.46 -17.66
CA SER A 197 3.47 11.01 -17.73
C SER A 197 4.80 10.46 -18.27
N THR A 198 5.38 9.51 -17.55
CA THR A 198 6.53 8.74 -18.00
C THR A 198 6.06 7.79 -19.10
N GLU A 199 6.27 8.17 -20.37
CA GLU A 199 6.14 7.26 -21.50
C GLU A 199 7.28 6.24 -21.44
N GLY A 200 6.96 4.96 -21.26
CA GLY A 200 8.03 3.97 -21.20
C GLY A 200 7.69 2.52 -20.87
N PHE A 201 6.47 2.12 -20.52
CA PHE A 201 6.13 0.69 -20.40
C PHE A 201 4.67 0.45 -20.77
N SER A 202 4.38 -0.65 -21.47
CA SER A 202 3.01 -1.05 -21.82
C SER A 202 2.17 -1.22 -20.56
N GLN A 203 1.36 -0.20 -20.23
CA GLN A 203 0.61 -0.11 -18.98
C GLN A 203 -0.41 -1.25 -18.86
N SER A 204 -0.28 -2.01 -17.79
CA SER A 204 -1.24 -3.04 -17.37
C SER A 204 -2.41 -2.40 -16.63
N VAL A 205 -3.62 -2.74 -17.03
CA VAL A 205 -4.86 -2.33 -16.37
C VAL A 205 -5.25 -3.40 -15.35
N LEU A 206 -5.09 -3.05 -14.07
CA LEU A 206 -5.76 -3.74 -12.98
C LEU A 206 -7.10 -3.02 -12.73
N PRO A 207 -8.27 -3.69 -12.80
CA PRO A 207 -9.59 -3.07 -12.62
C PRO A 207 -9.79 -2.34 -11.30
N LEU A 208 -8.85 -2.49 -10.36
CA LEU A 208 -8.86 -1.91 -9.02
C LEU A 208 -7.67 -0.97 -8.74
N LEU A 209 -6.71 -0.82 -9.66
CA LEU A 209 -5.55 0.06 -9.50
C LEU A 209 -5.47 1.12 -10.61
N PRO A 210 -4.76 2.24 -10.38
CA PRO A 210 -4.53 3.26 -11.40
C PRO A 210 -3.85 2.70 -12.66
N ASN A 211 -4.06 3.34 -13.80
CA ASN A 211 -3.43 2.96 -15.07
C ASN A 211 -2.02 3.55 -15.25
N SER A 212 -1.62 4.51 -14.42
CA SER A 212 -0.31 5.19 -14.48
C SER A 212 0.23 5.45 -13.08
N LEU A 213 1.55 5.61 -12.98
CA LEU A 213 2.19 6.08 -11.74
C LEU A 213 1.71 7.49 -11.40
N ALA A 214 1.65 7.81 -10.10
CA ALA A 214 1.24 9.14 -9.64
C ALA A 214 2.38 10.16 -9.68
N ALA A 215 3.65 9.71 -9.71
CA ALA A 215 4.83 10.56 -9.76
C ALA A 215 6.06 9.81 -10.27
N SER A 216 7.04 10.57 -10.79
CA SER A 216 8.40 10.11 -11.08
C SER A 216 9.36 10.43 -9.93
N PHE A 217 10.53 9.80 -9.91
CA PHE A 217 11.55 10.10 -8.90
C PHE A 217 12.20 11.44 -9.15
N GLU A 218 12.41 11.81 -10.42
CA GLU A 218 13.00 13.08 -10.85
C GLU A 218 12.19 14.28 -10.33
N ASP A 219 10.86 14.18 -10.37
CA ASP A 219 9.97 15.23 -9.85
C ASP A 219 10.15 15.41 -8.34
N VAL A 220 10.29 14.30 -7.61
CA VAL A 220 10.46 14.30 -6.15
C VAL A 220 11.87 14.73 -5.74
N ASP A 221 12.88 14.32 -6.50
CA ASP A 221 14.27 14.69 -6.25
C ASP A 221 14.48 16.19 -6.49
N ALA A 222 13.87 16.72 -7.56
CA ALA A 222 13.86 18.15 -7.85
C ALA A 222 13.24 18.97 -6.71
N LEU A 223 12.15 18.47 -6.09
CA LEU A 223 11.60 19.10 -4.89
C LEU A 223 12.63 19.13 -3.76
N SER A 224 13.29 18.00 -3.47
CA SER A 224 14.28 17.91 -2.40
C SER A 224 15.57 18.72 -2.64
N ALA A 225 15.88 19.01 -3.91
CA ALA A 225 17.06 19.77 -4.33
C ALA A 225 16.81 21.28 -4.41
N SER A 226 15.58 21.69 -4.76
CA SER A 226 15.11 23.06 -4.52
C SER A 226 15.04 23.27 -3.01
N ALA A 227 15.29 24.46 -2.48
CA ALA A 227 15.30 24.74 -1.03
C ALA A 227 13.94 24.49 -0.30
N VAL A 228 12.97 23.86 -0.97
CA VAL A 228 11.69 23.40 -0.47
C VAL A 228 11.88 21.98 0.08
N ASP A 229 11.99 21.86 1.40
CA ASP A 229 11.99 20.55 2.07
C ASP A 229 10.76 19.74 1.60
N ILE A 230 10.90 18.43 1.39
CA ILE A 230 9.79 17.52 1.10
C ILE A 230 8.76 17.48 2.24
N THR A 231 9.03 18.15 3.35
CA THR A 231 8.10 18.43 4.45
C THR A 231 7.38 19.78 4.34
N ALA A 232 7.85 20.70 3.49
CA ALA A 232 7.29 22.02 3.31
C ALA A 232 5.95 21.95 2.54
N VAL A 233 4.98 22.70 3.05
CA VAL A 233 3.63 22.85 2.50
C VAL A 233 3.57 24.20 1.76
N PRO A 234 3.40 24.22 0.42
CA PRO A 234 3.20 25.47 -0.32
C PRO A 234 2.02 26.29 0.20
N ASP A 235 2.08 27.62 0.04
CA ASP A 235 1.06 28.54 0.54
C ASP A 235 -0.35 28.31 -0.04
N ASP A 236 -0.42 27.71 -1.23
CA ASP A 236 -1.65 27.36 -1.98
C ASP A 236 -2.04 25.88 -1.85
N HIS A 237 -1.43 25.11 -0.94
CA HIS A 237 -1.65 23.68 -0.87
C HIS A 237 -2.97 23.31 -0.17
N GLU A 238 -3.87 22.70 -0.93
CA GLU A 238 -5.02 21.97 -0.40
C GLU A 238 -4.76 20.46 -0.38
N PRO A 239 -5.23 19.73 0.66
CA PRO A 239 -5.14 18.28 0.69
C PRO A 239 -5.81 17.64 -0.53
N ARG A 240 -5.14 16.64 -1.12
CA ARG A 240 -5.59 15.90 -2.30
C ARG A 240 -5.71 14.40 -1.99
N PRO A 241 -6.74 13.95 -1.24
CA PRO A 241 -6.91 12.53 -0.87
C PRO A 241 -6.95 11.57 -2.06
N LEU A 242 -7.50 12.00 -3.20
CA LEU A 242 -7.47 11.21 -4.44
C LEU A 242 -6.05 10.98 -4.96
N LEU A 243 -5.19 11.99 -4.90
CA LEU A 243 -3.79 11.85 -5.29
C LEU A 243 -3.05 10.93 -4.32
N SER A 244 -3.30 11.09 -3.02
CA SER A 244 -2.74 10.20 -1.99
C SER A 244 -3.11 8.73 -2.23
N PHE A 245 -4.40 8.46 -2.47
CA PHE A 245 -4.89 7.13 -2.81
C PHE A 245 -4.25 6.57 -4.09
N LYS A 246 -4.18 7.37 -5.16
CA LYS A 246 -3.54 6.98 -6.43
C LYS A 246 -2.06 6.65 -6.26
N ALA A 247 -1.33 7.43 -5.47
CA ALA A 247 0.08 7.15 -5.20
C ALA A 247 0.26 5.86 -4.37
N LEU A 248 -0.54 5.67 -3.33
CA LEU A 248 -0.49 4.46 -2.50
C LEU A 248 -0.81 3.19 -3.31
N THR A 249 -1.81 3.26 -4.19
CA THR A 249 -2.20 2.16 -5.09
C THR A 249 -1.18 1.94 -6.21
N SER A 250 -0.53 3.00 -6.70
CA SER A 250 0.61 2.89 -7.64
C SER A 250 1.78 2.12 -7.04
N GLY A 251 2.03 2.23 -5.73
CA GLY A 251 3.04 1.40 -5.07
C GLY A 251 2.77 -0.10 -5.16
N LEU A 252 1.49 -0.53 -5.03
CA LEU A 252 1.11 -1.92 -5.28
C LEU A 252 1.19 -2.28 -6.76
N LEU A 253 0.81 -1.36 -7.64
CA LEU A 253 0.87 -1.56 -9.09
C LEU A 253 2.31 -1.84 -9.53
N ILE A 254 3.29 -1.10 -9.01
CA ILE A 254 4.71 -1.32 -9.25
C ILE A 254 5.07 -2.78 -8.95
N LEU A 255 4.81 -3.23 -7.72
CA LEU A 255 5.11 -4.61 -7.30
C LEU A 255 4.35 -5.67 -8.13
N ALA A 256 3.16 -5.32 -8.60
CA ALA A 256 2.29 -6.20 -9.38
C ALA A 256 2.68 -6.33 -10.86
N THR A 257 3.42 -5.37 -11.42
CA THR A 257 3.50 -5.22 -12.89
C THR A 257 4.91 -5.02 -13.42
N TRP A 258 5.85 -4.59 -12.57
CA TRP A 258 7.25 -4.45 -12.95
C TRP A 258 7.91 -5.80 -13.27
N PRO A 259 9.04 -5.81 -14.01
CA PRO A 259 9.80 -7.03 -14.29
C PRO A 259 10.13 -7.83 -13.01
N GLN A 260 10.11 -9.16 -13.11
CA GLN A 260 10.26 -10.03 -11.93
C GLN A 260 11.66 -9.93 -11.31
N ASP A 261 12.67 -9.73 -12.13
CA ASP A 261 14.08 -9.50 -11.77
C ASP A 261 14.32 -8.15 -11.08
N GLU A 262 13.40 -7.19 -11.23
CA GLU A 262 13.38 -5.96 -10.43
C GLU A 262 12.64 -6.15 -9.10
N VAL A 263 11.51 -6.88 -9.11
CA VAL A 263 10.66 -7.05 -7.92
C VAL A 263 11.26 -8.00 -6.89
N LEU A 264 11.77 -9.16 -7.29
CA LEU A 264 12.25 -10.17 -6.34
C LEU A 264 13.38 -9.67 -5.43
N PRO A 265 14.36 -8.90 -5.92
CA PRO A 265 15.43 -8.37 -5.07
C PRO A 265 14.96 -7.43 -3.95
N LEU A 266 13.78 -6.82 -4.04
CA LEU A 266 13.20 -6.04 -2.92
C LEU A 266 12.86 -6.90 -1.69
N PHE A 267 12.74 -8.21 -1.87
CA PHE A 267 12.47 -9.18 -0.79
C PHE A 267 13.74 -9.91 -0.34
N SER A 268 14.90 -9.62 -0.94
CA SER A 268 16.19 -10.15 -0.50
C SER A 268 16.68 -9.40 0.73
N THR A 269 17.19 -10.13 1.73
CA THR A 269 17.82 -9.54 2.92
C THR A 269 19.15 -8.86 2.62
N ASP A 270 19.72 -9.11 1.44
CA ASP A 270 20.99 -8.52 0.99
C ASP A 270 20.77 -7.12 0.41
N ASN A 271 19.57 -6.84 -0.12
CA ASN A 271 19.22 -5.52 -0.62
C ASN A 271 18.79 -4.60 0.53
N LYS A 272 19.75 -3.99 1.22
CA LYS A 272 19.49 -3.14 2.39
C LYS A 272 18.61 -1.93 2.06
N LEU A 273 18.86 -1.26 0.93
CA LEU A 273 18.05 -0.12 0.49
C LEU A 273 16.60 -0.56 0.18
N GLY A 274 16.44 -1.68 -0.52
CA GLY A 274 15.15 -2.32 -0.75
C GLY A 274 14.40 -2.63 0.56
N CYS A 275 15.07 -3.20 1.57
CA CYS A 275 14.46 -3.45 2.88
C CYS A 275 14.02 -2.16 3.57
N VAL A 276 14.82 -1.09 3.53
CA VAL A 276 14.44 0.22 4.09
C VAL A 276 13.20 0.78 3.40
N ILE A 277 13.14 0.72 2.06
CA ILE A 277 11.99 1.22 1.28
C ILE A 277 10.75 0.38 1.56
N MET A 278 10.88 -0.95 1.61
CA MET A 278 9.77 -1.85 1.91
C MET A 278 9.24 -1.67 3.34
N ALA A 279 10.12 -1.36 4.32
CA ALA A 279 9.70 -1.01 5.67
C ALA A 279 8.85 0.29 5.69
N HIS A 280 9.26 1.32 4.94
CA HIS A 280 8.45 2.53 4.79
C HIS A 280 7.14 2.26 4.02
N PHE A 281 7.19 1.48 2.95
CA PHE A 281 5.99 1.08 2.21
C PHE A 281 4.96 0.41 3.12
N CYS A 282 5.41 -0.51 3.97
CA CYS A 282 4.60 -1.14 5.01
C CYS A 282 3.97 -0.11 5.97
N ALA A 283 4.80 0.72 6.61
CA ALA A 283 4.33 1.65 7.64
C ALA A 283 3.40 2.73 7.06
N VAL A 284 3.73 3.31 5.89
CA VAL A 284 2.87 4.28 5.20
C VAL A 284 1.54 3.66 4.83
N ARG A 285 1.49 2.40 4.39
CA ARG A 285 0.22 1.71 4.12
C ARG A 285 -0.65 1.58 5.36
N PHE A 286 -0.08 1.27 6.53
CA PHE A 286 -0.87 1.20 7.76
C PHE A 286 -1.41 2.55 8.20
N VAL A 287 -0.74 3.64 7.87
CA VAL A 287 -1.19 5.00 8.24
C VAL A 287 -2.19 5.56 7.22
N VAL A 288 -1.95 5.35 5.92
CA VAL A 288 -2.72 6.00 4.84
C VAL A 288 -3.86 5.14 4.32
N ALA A 289 -3.68 3.81 4.20
CA ALA A 289 -4.71 2.95 3.62
C ALA A 289 -6.03 2.93 4.39
N PRO A 290 -6.07 2.91 5.75
CA PRO A 290 -7.33 2.89 6.50
C PRO A 290 -8.22 4.09 6.17
N LEU A 291 -7.62 5.25 5.87
CA LEU A 291 -8.36 6.49 5.59
C LEU A 291 -9.21 6.41 4.32
N SER A 292 -8.84 5.53 3.38
CA SER A 292 -9.46 5.39 2.05
C SER A 292 -10.02 4.00 1.76
N ALA A 293 -9.78 3.02 2.65
CA ALA A 293 -10.17 1.64 2.45
C ALA A 293 -11.70 1.50 2.29
N PRO A 294 -12.18 0.60 1.41
CA PRO A 294 -13.61 0.28 1.31
C PRO A 294 -14.13 -0.41 2.55
N ASP A 295 -15.41 -0.22 2.86
CA ASP A 295 -16.09 -0.80 4.03
C ASP A 295 -15.92 -2.34 4.10
N THR A 296 -15.84 -2.98 2.94
CA THR A 296 -15.59 -4.42 2.80
C THR A 296 -14.22 -4.85 3.33
N VAL A 297 -13.22 -3.96 3.28
CA VAL A 297 -11.84 -4.22 3.72
C VAL A 297 -11.64 -3.83 5.19
N MET A 298 -12.49 -2.98 5.76
CA MET A 298 -12.35 -2.53 7.16
C MET A 298 -12.36 -3.68 8.17
N ARG A 299 -13.02 -4.80 7.86
CA ARG A 299 -13.04 -5.99 8.74
C ARG A 299 -11.82 -6.89 8.59
N THR A 300 -10.90 -6.56 7.69
CA THR A 300 -9.73 -7.39 7.41
C THR A 300 -8.75 -7.30 8.59
N PRO A 301 -8.42 -8.43 9.23
CA PRO A 301 -7.42 -8.47 10.30
C PRO A 301 -6.04 -8.14 9.76
N ILE A 302 -5.24 -7.41 10.55
CA ILE A 302 -3.93 -6.91 10.10
C ILE A 302 -2.73 -7.63 10.69
N LYS A 303 -2.94 -8.59 11.61
CA LYS A 303 -1.87 -9.27 12.34
C LYS A 303 -0.79 -9.87 11.43
N GLY A 304 -1.18 -10.68 10.44
CA GLY A 304 -0.21 -11.30 9.53
C GLY A 304 0.56 -10.26 8.71
N MET A 305 -0.12 -9.20 8.26
CA MET A 305 0.53 -8.09 7.54
C MET A 305 1.57 -7.36 8.41
N VAL A 306 1.30 -7.16 9.71
CA VAL A 306 2.27 -6.56 10.64
C VAL A 306 3.47 -7.48 10.85
N GLU A 307 3.25 -8.79 10.98
CA GLU A 307 4.32 -9.80 11.09
C GLU A 307 5.24 -9.81 9.86
N TRP A 308 4.71 -9.55 8.65
CA TRP A 308 5.55 -9.38 7.45
C TRP A 308 6.49 -8.19 7.59
N CYS A 309 5.93 -7.05 7.99
CA CYS A 309 6.66 -5.81 8.03
C CYS A 309 7.72 -5.81 9.14
N GLU A 310 7.45 -6.49 10.26
CA GLU A 310 8.46 -6.73 11.30
C GLU A 310 9.62 -7.59 10.79
N LYS A 311 9.35 -8.66 10.03
CA LYS A 311 10.44 -9.47 9.43
C LYS A 311 11.32 -8.65 8.49
N ILE A 312 10.74 -7.72 7.73
CA ILE A 312 11.50 -6.80 6.88
C ILE A 312 12.35 -5.88 7.75
N LEU A 313 11.79 -5.31 8.82
CA LEU A 313 12.55 -4.48 9.76
C LEU A 313 13.72 -5.24 10.38
N ASP A 314 13.50 -6.46 10.84
CA ASP A 314 14.53 -7.29 11.48
C ASP A 314 15.68 -7.68 10.53
N SER A 315 15.43 -7.61 9.22
CA SER A 315 16.45 -7.86 8.19
C SER A 315 17.39 -6.66 7.94
N VAL A 316 16.97 -5.46 8.34
CA VAL A 316 17.76 -4.23 8.23
C VAL A 316 18.82 -4.23 9.32
N LYS A 317 20.08 -4.42 8.91
CA LYS A 317 21.24 -4.48 9.80
C LYS A 317 22.27 -3.47 9.31
N ASP A 318 22.92 -2.81 10.26
CA ASP A 318 24.05 -1.93 9.96
C ASP A 318 25.19 -2.75 9.34
N ASP A 319 25.86 -2.17 8.36
CA ASP A 319 27.13 -2.67 7.83
C ASP A 319 28.29 -1.74 8.26
N GLU A 320 29.49 -1.96 7.72
CA GLU A 320 30.68 -1.21 8.11
C GLU A 320 30.59 0.28 7.71
N ASP A 321 29.87 0.60 6.64
CA ASP A 321 29.86 1.92 6.02
C ASP A 321 28.59 2.71 6.36
N ILE A 322 27.44 2.04 6.45
CA ILE A 322 26.12 2.64 6.56
C ILE A 322 25.36 2.05 7.75
N LYS A 323 24.96 2.95 8.66
CA LYS A 323 24.04 2.63 9.76
C LYS A 323 22.59 2.56 9.28
N TRP A 324 22.23 1.52 8.54
CA TRP A 324 20.91 1.33 7.96
C TRP A 324 19.75 1.41 8.95
N THR A 325 19.95 0.95 10.18
CA THR A 325 18.93 0.97 11.24
C THR A 325 18.41 2.37 11.56
N ARG A 326 19.21 3.42 11.30
CA ARG A 326 18.79 4.82 11.50
C ARG A 326 17.63 5.22 10.59
N TYR A 327 17.55 4.63 9.40
CA TYR A 327 16.53 4.97 8.41
C TYR A 327 15.19 4.29 8.69
N VAL A 328 15.16 3.22 9.47
CA VAL A 328 13.92 2.48 9.78
C VAL A 328 13.33 2.80 11.16
N GLN A 329 13.80 3.87 11.81
CA GLN A 329 13.28 4.27 13.12
C GLN A 329 11.80 4.64 13.09
N TRP A 330 11.35 5.42 12.11
CA TRP A 330 9.94 5.79 12.00
C TRP A 330 9.05 4.58 11.69
N PRO A 331 9.34 3.74 10.67
CA PRO A 331 8.60 2.50 10.46
C PRO A 331 8.54 1.59 11.71
N ALA A 332 9.64 1.46 12.44
CA ALA A 332 9.70 0.67 13.67
C ALA A 332 8.80 1.22 14.78
N ARG A 333 8.71 2.55 14.94
CA ARG A 333 7.79 3.17 15.90
C ARG A 333 6.33 2.87 15.54
N VAL A 334 5.95 3.07 14.29
CA VAL A 334 4.59 2.80 13.79
C VAL A 334 4.19 1.35 14.03
N LEU A 335 5.03 0.40 13.61
CA LEU A 335 4.74 -1.02 13.71
C LEU A 335 4.70 -1.49 15.17
N ARG A 336 5.57 -0.96 16.04
CA ARG A 336 5.50 -1.24 17.49
C ARG A 336 4.18 -0.77 18.11
N ALA A 337 3.71 0.41 17.76
CA ALA A 337 2.44 0.92 18.26
C ALA A 337 1.26 0.03 17.83
N ILE A 338 1.23 -0.39 16.57
CA ILE A 338 0.20 -1.30 16.04
C ILE A 338 0.30 -2.69 16.70
N ARG A 339 1.52 -3.20 16.94
CA ARG A 339 1.77 -4.46 17.65
C ARG A 339 1.15 -4.45 19.04
N CYS A 340 1.31 -3.37 19.81
CA CYS A 340 0.64 -3.21 21.10
C CYS A 340 -0.90 -3.30 20.96
N GLY A 341 -1.47 -2.70 19.91
CA GLY A 341 -2.90 -2.84 19.60
C GLY A 341 -3.31 -4.29 19.30
N ILE A 342 -2.49 -5.07 18.60
CA ILE A 342 -2.73 -6.49 18.32
C ILE A 342 -2.66 -7.33 19.60
N GLU A 343 -1.77 -7.01 20.53
CA GLU A 343 -1.67 -7.69 21.83
C GLU A 343 -2.93 -7.48 22.67
N LEU A 344 -3.56 -6.30 22.59
CA LEU A 344 -4.84 -6.00 23.23
C LEU A 344 -6.03 -6.65 22.51
N LYS A 345 -6.01 -6.67 21.17
CA LYS A 345 -7.05 -7.25 20.33
C LYS A 345 -6.42 -8.10 19.23
N ARG A 346 -6.37 -9.42 19.41
CA ARG A 346 -5.79 -10.36 18.43
C ARG A 346 -6.37 -10.23 17.01
N SER A 347 -7.64 -9.84 16.91
CA SER A 347 -8.37 -9.61 15.67
C SER A 347 -8.39 -8.15 15.21
N LEU A 348 -7.43 -7.33 15.66
CA LEU A 348 -7.28 -5.93 15.23
C LEU A 348 -7.35 -5.85 13.70
N SER A 349 -8.24 -4.99 13.22
CA SER A 349 -8.60 -4.85 11.82
C SER A 349 -8.25 -3.48 11.25
N PHE A 350 -8.35 -3.31 9.93
CA PHE A 350 -8.19 -2.00 9.29
C PHE A 350 -9.16 -0.94 9.84
N GLY A 351 -10.39 -1.33 10.19
CA GLY A 351 -11.39 -0.45 10.79
C GLY A 351 -11.00 0.03 12.18
N ASP A 352 -10.44 -0.86 13.00
CA ASP A 352 -9.92 -0.48 14.32
C ASP A 352 -8.76 0.51 14.19
N LEU A 353 -7.87 0.29 13.20
CA LEU A 353 -6.77 1.19 12.92
C LEU A 353 -7.24 2.55 12.41
N TYR A 354 -8.30 2.58 11.58
CA TYR A 354 -8.97 3.82 11.17
C TYR A 354 -9.53 4.58 12.37
N GLU A 355 -10.20 3.90 13.30
CA GLU A 355 -10.72 4.52 14.53
C GLU A 355 -9.58 5.09 15.38
N ILE A 356 -8.48 4.35 15.57
CA ILE A 356 -7.30 4.83 16.30
C ILE A 356 -6.74 6.10 15.64
N LEU A 357 -6.52 6.08 14.32
CA LEU A 357 -5.96 7.20 13.57
C LEU A 357 -6.84 8.46 13.59
N THR A 358 -8.14 8.30 13.77
CA THR A 358 -9.11 9.41 13.73
C THR A 358 -9.51 9.91 15.11
N LEU A 359 -9.57 9.05 16.12
CA LEU A 359 -10.02 9.39 17.48
C LEU A 359 -8.86 9.71 18.43
N ASP A 360 -7.69 9.07 18.28
CA ASP A 360 -6.47 9.41 19.03
C ASP A 360 -5.25 9.44 18.08
N PRO A 361 -5.13 10.49 17.24
CA PRO A 361 -4.11 10.56 16.21
C PRO A 361 -2.67 10.53 16.77
N GLY A 362 -2.48 10.92 18.03
CA GLY A 362 -1.21 10.87 18.75
C GLY A 362 -0.85 9.46 19.27
N ALA A 363 -1.79 8.51 19.32
CA ALA A 363 -1.57 7.18 19.90
C ALA A 363 -0.40 6.43 19.26
N ILE A 364 -0.25 6.55 17.94
CA ILE A 364 0.82 5.90 17.17
C ILE A 364 2.16 6.59 17.43
N LEU A 365 2.20 7.92 17.44
CA LEU A 365 3.42 8.68 17.68
C LEU A 365 3.96 8.49 19.10
N GLU A 366 3.07 8.54 20.08
CA GLU A 366 3.40 8.50 21.49
C GLU A 366 3.49 7.05 22.04
N GLY A 367 3.12 6.06 21.23
CA GLY A 367 3.11 4.65 21.64
C GLY A 367 2.05 4.33 22.70
N ARG A 368 1.02 5.17 22.86
CA ARG A 368 -0.03 5.04 23.91
C ARG A 368 -1.05 3.94 23.65
N LEU A 369 -0.97 3.24 22.52
CA LEU A 369 -1.84 2.09 22.23
C LEU A 369 -1.76 0.98 23.28
N SER A 370 -0.72 0.95 24.11
CA SER A 370 -0.61 0.06 25.28
C SER A 370 -1.55 0.40 26.45
N THR A 371 -2.23 1.55 26.45
CA THR A 371 -3.00 2.07 27.61
C THR A 371 -4.52 2.12 27.42
N MET A 372 -5.05 1.76 26.24
CA MET A 372 -6.49 1.77 26.02
C MET A 372 -7.16 0.56 26.67
N SER A 373 -7.70 0.75 27.88
CA SER A 373 -8.63 -0.18 28.50
C SER A 373 -9.93 -0.22 27.68
N VAL A 374 -10.19 -1.35 27.05
CA VAL A 374 -11.43 -1.61 26.31
C VAL A 374 -12.60 -1.64 27.30
N THR A 375 -13.45 -0.62 27.29
CA THR A 375 -14.83 -0.79 27.76
C THR A 375 -15.52 -1.73 26.78
N SER A 376 -15.96 -2.88 27.31
CA SER A 376 -16.54 -4.03 26.61
C SER A 376 -17.81 -3.72 25.82
#